data_AF-A0A150RQ48-F1
#
_entry.id   AF-A0A150RQ48-F1
#
_cell.length_a   1.000
_cell.length_b   1.000
_cell.length_c   1.000
_cell.angle_alpha   90.00
_cell.angle_beta   90.00
_cell.angle_gamma   90.00
#
_symmetry.space_group_name_H-M   'P 1'
#
loop_
_entity.id
_entity.type
_entity.pdbx_description
1 polymer ?
#
loop_
_entity_poly.entity_id
_entity_poly.type
_entity_poly.pdbx_seq_one_letter_code
_entity_poly.pdbx_strand_id
1 'polypeptide(L)'
;MDVVTFGGVDVDRCTACGGIWFDSREKESLKAMEGSQHIDTGDPAVGRKNNQIRRVPCPRCTTPMVRMVDPQQPHIWYESCSVCGGVYFDAGEFRDYKEHTLGDFFRDLFARPRG
;
A
#
# COMPACT_ATOMS: atom_id res chain seq x y z
N MET A 1 -7.99 -6.36 -13.76
CA MET A 1 -8.01 -6.29 -12.30
C MET A 1 -8.58 -7.60 -11.80
N ASP A 2 -8.02 -8.15 -10.72
CA ASP A 2 -8.57 -9.26 -9.95
C ASP A 2 -8.80 -8.81 -8.50
N VAL A 3 -9.88 -9.29 -7.87
CA VAL A 3 -10.16 -8.98 -6.46
C VAL A 3 -9.38 -9.94 -5.57
N VAL A 4 -8.67 -9.39 -4.59
CA VAL A 4 -7.96 -10.16 -3.57
C VAL A 4 -8.58 -9.86 -2.21
N THR A 5 -9.04 -10.90 -1.52
CA THR A 5 -9.67 -10.76 -0.19
C THR A 5 -8.69 -11.15 0.91
N PHE A 6 -8.58 -10.33 1.94
CA PHE A 6 -7.83 -10.64 3.16
C PHE A 6 -8.57 -10.12 4.40
N GLY A 7 -8.83 -10.99 5.37
CA GLY A 7 -9.50 -10.59 6.62
C GLY A 7 -10.89 -9.95 6.42
N GLY A 8 -11.58 -10.27 5.32
CA GLY A 8 -12.87 -9.68 4.97
C GLY A 8 -12.79 -8.29 4.29
N VAL A 9 -11.59 -7.84 3.93
CA VAL A 9 -11.36 -6.65 3.10
C VAL A 9 -10.99 -7.09 1.69
N ASP A 10 -11.66 -6.54 0.69
CA ASP A 10 -11.39 -6.77 -0.72
C ASP A 10 -10.51 -5.64 -1.26
N VAL A 11 -9.55 -5.96 -2.12
CA VAL A 11 -8.75 -4.97 -2.86
C VAL A 11 -8.65 -5.36 -4.33
N ASP A 12 -8.46 -4.36 -5.20
CA ASP A 12 -8.36 -4.58 -6.64
C ASP A 12 -6.88 -4.62 -7.07
N ARG A 13 -6.38 -5.79 -7.45
CA ARG A 13 -5.02 -5.94 -7.95
C ARG A 13 -4.96 -5.87 -9.47
N CYS A 14 -3.97 -5.20 -10.00
CA CYS A 14 -3.73 -5.14 -11.44
C CYS A 14 -3.05 -6.43 -11.91
N THR A 15 -3.74 -7.19 -12.76
CA THR A 15 -3.24 -8.43 -13.36
C THR A 15 -2.08 -8.23 -14.35
N ALA A 16 -1.79 -6.99 -14.75
CA ALA A 16 -0.74 -6.68 -15.73
C ALA A 16 0.57 -6.20 -15.06
N CYS A 17 0.48 -5.32 -14.06
CA CYS A 17 1.66 -4.78 -13.38
C CYS A 17 1.84 -5.24 -11.95
N GLY A 18 0.80 -5.78 -11.29
CA GLY A 18 0.84 -6.21 -9.90
C GLY A 18 0.58 -5.11 -8.86
N GLY A 19 0.34 -3.86 -9.26
CA GLY A 19 -0.06 -2.79 -8.33
C GLY A 19 -1.46 -3.01 -7.76
N ILE A 20 -1.73 -2.40 -6.61
CA ILE A 20 -2.95 -2.66 -5.82
C ILE A 20 -3.70 -1.35 -5.57
N TRP A 21 -4.98 -1.38 -5.88
CA TRP A 21 -5.94 -0.34 -5.55
C TRP A 21 -6.69 -0.72 -4.27
N PHE A 22 -6.77 0.25 -3.37
CA PHE A 22 -7.51 0.22 -2.12
C PHE A 22 -8.60 1.28 -2.23
N ASP A 23 -9.87 0.90 -2.04
CA ASP A 23 -10.93 1.85 -1.82
C ASP A 23 -10.78 2.54 -0.45
N SER A 24 -11.66 3.50 -0.17
CA SER A 24 -11.59 4.32 1.03
C SER A 24 -11.51 3.46 2.30
N ARG A 25 -10.51 3.73 3.15
CA ARG A 25 -10.25 3.05 4.44
C ARG A 25 -9.71 1.62 4.36
N GLU A 26 -9.63 1.01 3.19
CA GLU A 26 -9.14 -0.38 3.07
C GLU A 26 -7.64 -0.48 3.37
N LYS A 27 -6.85 0.50 2.90
CA LYS A 27 -5.42 0.60 3.22
C LYS A 27 -5.19 0.62 4.72
N GLU A 28 -5.94 1.44 5.46
CA GLU A 28 -5.84 1.55 6.92
C GLU A 28 -6.23 0.26 7.63
N SER A 29 -7.34 -0.38 7.20
CA SER A 29 -7.78 -1.68 7.72
C SER A 29 -6.70 -2.75 7.53
N LEU A 30 -6.18 -2.89 6.31
CA LEU A 30 -5.14 -3.88 6.01
C LEU A 30 -3.80 -3.52 6.66
N LYS A 31 -3.47 -2.24 6.84
CA LYS A 31 -2.30 -1.83 7.63
C LYS A 31 -2.36 -2.37 9.05
N ALA A 32 -3.53 -2.41 9.67
CA ALA A 32 -3.72 -2.91 11.04
C ALA A 32 -3.72 -4.44 11.16
N MET A 33 -4.03 -5.18 10.08
CA MET A 33 -4.09 -6.64 10.10
C MET A 33 -2.71 -7.27 9.92
N GLU A 34 -2.33 -8.20 10.79
CA GLU A 34 -1.11 -8.99 10.64
C GLU A 34 -1.20 -9.90 9.41
N GLY A 35 -0.10 -10.04 8.66
CA GLY A 35 -0.04 -10.91 7.48
C GLY A 35 -0.64 -10.32 6.20
N SER A 36 -1.31 -9.18 6.26
CA SER A 36 -1.95 -8.56 5.08
C SER A 36 -0.95 -8.22 3.97
N GLN A 37 0.33 -8.04 4.28
CA GLN A 37 1.38 -7.79 3.28
C GLN A 37 1.48 -8.90 2.21
N HIS A 38 1.00 -10.11 2.50
CA HIS A 38 1.04 -11.24 1.57
C HIS A 38 0.09 -11.10 0.38
N ILE A 39 -0.87 -10.16 0.41
CA ILE A 39 -1.72 -9.86 -0.76
C ILE A 39 -0.92 -9.22 -1.90
N ASP A 40 0.19 -8.57 -1.56
CA ASP A 40 1.10 -7.94 -2.51
C ASP A 40 2.19 -8.93 -2.95
N THR A 41 1.85 -9.67 -3.99
CA THR A 41 2.75 -10.59 -4.68
C THR A 41 3.46 -9.93 -5.86
N GLY A 42 3.38 -8.60 -5.99
CA GLY A 42 3.98 -7.85 -7.09
C GLY A 42 5.51 -7.90 -7.09
N ASP A 43 6.10 -7.76 -8.29
CA ASP A 43 7.56 -7.63 -8.46
C ASP A 43 8.00 -6.18 -8.14
N PRO A 44 8.83 -5.95 -7.11
CA PRO A 44 9.33 -4.63 -6.76
C PRO A 44 10.16 -3.95 -7.87
N ALA A 45 10.74 -4.72 -8.81
CA ALA A 45 11.41 -4.13 -9.97
C ALA A 45 10.43 -3.46 -10.93
N VAL A 46 9.25 -4.07 -11.13
CA VAL A 46 8.15 -3.47 -11.90
C VAL A 46 7.61 -2.25 -11.17
N GLY A 47 7.40 -2.36 -9.85
CA GLY A 47 6.92 -1.24 -9.03
C GLY A 47 7.85 -0.04 -9.11
N ARG A 48 9.16 -0.23 -8.90
CA ARG A 48 10.17 0.85 -9.03
C ARG A 48 10.18 1.53 -10.39
N LYS A 49 9.90 0.80 -11.48
CA LYS A 49 9.77 1.38 -12.81
C LYS A 49 8.49 2.21 -12.94
N ASN A 50 7.37 1.70 -12.46
CA ASN A 50 6.08 2.37 -12.52
C ASN A 50 6.00 3.60 -11.61
N ASN A 51 6.75 3.62 -10.51
CA ASN A 51 6.85 4.76 -9.61
C ASN A 51 7.37 6.03 -10.31
N GLN A 52 7.90 5.93 -11.52
CA GLN A 52 8.29 7.09 -12.36
C GLN A 52 7.10 7.73 -13.09
N ILE A 53 5.94 7.06 -13.16
CA ILE A 53 4.71 7.54 -13.79
C ILE A 53 4.07 8.58 -12.87
N ARG A 54 4.13 9.85 -13.28
CA ARG A 54 3.68 10.97 -12.43
C ARG A 54 2.18 11.28 -12.52
N ARG A 55 1.46 10.66 -13.44
CA ARG A 55 0.05 10.96 -13.72
C ARG A 55 -0.71 9.65 -13.76
N VAL A 56 -1.27 9.27 -12.62
CA VAL A 56 -2.10 8.09 -12.49
C VAL A 56 -3.55 8.54 -12.28
N PRO A 57 -4.47 8.23 -13.22
CA PRO A 57 -5.88 8.51 -13.03
C PRO A 57 -6.48 7.53 -12.02
N CYS A 58 -7.35 8.02 -11.14
CA CYS A 58 -8.11 7.16 -10.22
C CYS A 58 -8.98 6.16 -11.01
N PRO A 59 -8.93 4.85 -10.73
CA PRO A 59 -9.73 3.85 -11.45
C PRO A 59 -11.23 3.96 -11.17
N ARG A 60 -11.64 4.63 -10.08
CA ARG A 60 -13.06 4.83 -9.72
C ARG A 60 -13.68 6.08 -10.34
N CYS A 61 -12.98 7.22 -10.27
CA CYS A 61 -13.55 8.52 -10.65
C CYS A 61 -12.72 9.31 -11.67
N THR A 62 -11.62 8.74 -12.19
CA THR A 62 -10.70 9.33 -13.19
C THR A 62 -9.95 10.60 -12.77
N THR A 63 -10.24 11.14 -11.58
CA THR A 63 -9.51 12.27 -11.00
C THR A 63 -8.01 11.95 -10.94
N PRO A 64 -7.13 12.86 -11.41
CA PRO A 64 -5.69 12.73 -11.24
C PRO A 64 -5.35 12.55 -9.76
N MET A 65 -4.62 11.49 -9.44
CA MET A 65 -4.22 11.21 -8.06
C MET A 65 -3.02 12.05 -7.65
N VAL A 66 -2.90 12.25 -6.34
CA VAL A 66 -1.84 13.01 -5.70
C VAL A 66 -0.84 12.04 -5.13
N ARG A 67 0.44 12.24 -5.48
CA ARG A 67 1.54 11.48 -4.92
C ARG A 67 1.73 11.83 -3.45
N MET A 68 1.65 10.81 -2.62
CA MET A 68 1.87 10.85 -1.18
C MET A 68 3.20 10.18 -0.84
N VAL A 69 3.75 10.56 0.31
CA VAL A 69 4.95 9.95 0.89
C VAL A 69 4.58 9.46 2.27
N ASP A 70 5.02 8.25 2.65
CA ASP A 70 4.87 7.81 4.03
C ASP A 70 5.88 8.55 4.94
N PRO A 71 5.44 9.23 6.02
CA PRO A 71 6.35 9.97 6.88
C PRO A 71 7.35 9.10 7.65
N GLN A 72 7.01 7.84 7.93
CA GLN A 72 7.89 6.90 8.64
C GLN A 72 8.83 6.18 7.67
N GLN A 73 8.42 6.05 6.41
CA GLN A 73 9.16 5.42 5.32
C GLN A 73 9.24 6.34 4.10
N PRO A 74 10.10 7.37 4.10
CA PRO A 74 10.13 8.39 3.04
C PRO A 74 10.47 7.89 1.63
N HIS A 75 10.95 6.66 1.52
CA HIS A 75 11.23 5.97 0.27
C HIS A 75 9.97 5.35 -0.37
N ILE A 76 8.87 5.25 0.39
CA ILE A 76 7.59 4.73 -0.09
C ILE A 76 6.74 5.88 -0.58
N TRP A 77 6.39 5.79 -1.86
CA TRP A 77 5.50 6.71 -2.54
C TRP A 77 4.24 5.95 -2.93
N TYR A 78 3.08 6.57 -2.81
CA TYR A 78 1.81 5.97 -3.22
C TYR A 78 0.88 7.06 -3.72
N GLU A 79 -0.09 6.71 -4.54
CA GLU A 79 -1.01 7.68 -5.14
C GLU A 79 -2.33 7.69 -4.37
N SER A 80 -2.84 8.87 -4.04
CA SER A 80 -4.10 9.05 -3.31
C SER A 80 -5.10 9.86 -4.11
N CYS A 81 -6.34 9.38 -4.18
CA CYS A 81 -7.43 10.12 -4.80
C CYS A 81 -8.08 11.07 -3.79
N SER A 82 -8.04 12.37 -4.08
CA SER A 82 -8.64 13.41 -3.23
C SER A 82 -10.17 13.43 -3.22
N VAL A 83 -10.83 12.69 -4.13
CA VAL A 83 -12.29 12.70 -4.29
C VAL A 83 -12.94 11.48 -3.63
N CYS A 84 -12.51 10.27 -4.00
CA CYS A 84 -13.06 9.03 -3.43
C CYS A 84 -12.30 8.52 -2.21
N GLY A 85 -11.11 9.06 -1.93
CA GLY A 85 -10.27 8.65 -0.80
C GLY A 85 -9.58 7.29 -0.99
N GLY A 86 -9.65 6.69 -2.19
CA GLY A 86 -8.92 5.49 -2.53
C GLY A 86 -7.42 5.74 -2.74
N VAL A 87 -6.64 4.69 -2.63
CA VAL A 87 -5.18 4.71 -2.66
C VAL A 87 -4.65 3.62 -3.60
N TYR A 88 -3.60 3.94 -4.34
CA TYR A 88 -2.89 2.99 -5.20
C TYR A 88 -1.43 2.84 -4.75
N PHE A 89 -1.01 1.59 -4.59
CA PHE A 89 0.39 1.20 -4.40
C PHE A 89 0.90 0.48 -5.65
N ASP A 90 2.12 0.79 -6.07
CA ASP A 90 2.77 0.02 -7.11
C ASP A 90 3.16 -1.38 -6.60
N ALA A 91 3.46 -2.27 -7.54
CA ALA A 91 3.80 -3.66 -7.26
C ALA A 91 4.92 -3.80 -6.21
N GLY A 92 4.65 -4.51 -5.12
CA GLY A 92 5.58 -4.73 -4.02
C GLY A 92 5.65 -3.61 -2.98
N GLU A 93 5.07 -2.42 -3.23
CA GLU A 93 5.16 -1.29 -2.30
C GLU A 93 4.27 -1.46 -1.06
N PHE A 94 3.12 -2.11 -1.16
CA PHE A 94 2.27 -2.34 0.02
C PHE A 94 2.92 -3.34 0.98
N ARG A 95 3.66 -4.32 0.43
CA ARG A 95 4.47 -5.23 1.25
C ARG A 95 5.56 -4.47 2.00
N ASP A 96 6.33 -3.63 1.30
CA ASP A 96 7.37 -2.79 1.91
C ASP A 96 6.78 -1.87 3.00
N TYR A 97 5.64 -1.22 2.69
CA TYR A 97 4.90 -0.36 3.60
C TYR A 97 4.55 -1.01 4.95
N LYS A 98 4.26 -2.31 4.94
CA LYS A 98 3.94 -3.09 6.13
C LYS A 98 5.18 -3.54 6.92
N GLU A 99 6.29 -3.84 6.26
CA GLU A 99 7.47 -4.44 6.89
C GLU A 99 8.11 -3.54 7.96
N HIS A 100 8.21 -2.22 7.74
CA HIS A 100 8.75 -1.31 8.77
C HIS A 100 7.86 -1.24 10.02
N THR A 101 6.54 -1.30 9.85
CA THR A 101 5.59 -1.26 10.98
C THR A 101 5.75 -2.51 11.86
N LEU A 102 5.97 -3.68 11.25
CA LEU A 102 6.24 -4.90 12.01
C LEU A 102 7.60 -4.82 12.74
N GLY A 103 8.64 -4.29 12.07
CA GLY A 103 9.94 -4.06 12.69
C GLY A 103 9.88 -3.10 13.90
N ASP A 104 9.06 -2.05 13.81
CA ASP A 104 8.77 -1.15 14.94
C ASP A 104 8.02 -1.87 16.06
N PHE A 105 6.98 -2.64 15.74
CA PHE A 105 6.21 -3.39 16.73
C PHE A 105 7.07 -4.40 17.50
N PHE A 106 7.95 -5.14 16.82
CA PHE A 106 8.88 -6.05 17.49
C PHE A 106 9.89 -5.28 18.36
N ARG A 107 10.40 -4.13 17.91
CA ARG A 107 11.28 -3.29 18.74
C ARG A 107 10.58 -2.85 20.02
N ASP A 108 9.33 -2.41 19.95
CA ASP A 108 8.56 -1.99 21.12
C ASP A 108 8.22 -3.16 22.05
N LEU A 109 7.93 -4.36 21.50
CA LEU A 109 7.66 -5.55 22.29
C LEU A 109 8.90 -6.06 23.06
N PHE A 110 10.09 -5.86 22.49
CA PHE A 110 11.37 -6.26 23.10
C PHE A 110 12.12 -5.11 23.80
N ALA A 111 11.61 -3.87 23.73
CA ALA A 111 12.13 -2.76 24.50
C ALA A 111 11.83 -3.00 25.98
N ARG A 112 12.85 -3.46 26.73
CA ARG A 112 12.78 -3.60 28.19
C ARG A 112 12.22 -2.31 28.83
N PRO A 113 11.38 -2.41 29.88
CA PRO A 113 10.98 -1.24 30.63
C PRO A 113 12.24 -0.56 31.16
N ARG A 114 12.43 0.71 30.77
CA ARG A 114 13.45 1.57 31.38
C ARG A 114 12.97 1.78 32.82
N GLY A 115 13.62 1.10 33.76
CA GLY A 115 13.51 1.42 35.19
C GLY A 115 14.07 2.80 35.48
#